data_AF-A0A399EYT8-F1
#
_entry.id   AF-A0A399EYT8-F1
#
_cell.length_a   1.000
_cell.length_b   1.000
_cell.length_c   1.000
_cell.angle_alpha   90.00
_cell.angle_beta   90.00
_cell.angle_gamma   90.00
#
_symmetry.space_group_name_H-M   'P 1'
#
loop_
_entity.id
_entity.type
_entity.pdbx_description
1 polymer ?
#
loop_
_entity_poly.entity_id
_entity_poly.type
_entity_poly.pdbx_seq_one_letter_code
_entity_poly.pdbx_strand_id
1 'polypeptide(L)'
;MNETRNSNPVIGVVLVALGLLFLVGQWFDFDVGSFAWPLFVLAPGVLLLAGALFGGKNLLPLAIPGSIVSTTGLILFFQNLTGRFETWAYAWALIPAAVGAGMFLMGSWGSDEAGRQRGWNLILTGLGLFVAFGVFFEFFIFGGAAGLRVVGPLVLIALGVYLLTRQRG
;
A
#
# COMPACT_ATOMS: atom_id res chain seq x y z
N MET A 1 -38.73 -17.45 26.52
CA MET A 1 -37.66 -17.79 25.57
C MET A 1 -37.22 -16.47 24.94
N ASN A 2 -36.11 -15.89 25.39
CA ASN A 2 -35.66 -14.58 24.91
C ASN A 2 -34.48 -14.80 23.96
N GLU A 3 -34.73 -14.63 22.66
CA GLU A 3 -33.69 -14.57 21.65
C GLU A 3 -32.96 -13.23 21.76
N THR A 4 -31.67 -13.25 22.11
CA THR A 4 -30.81 -12.07 22.01
C THR A 4 -30.53 -11.80 20.53
N ARG A 5 -31.34 -10.94 19.89
CA ARG A 5 -31.02 -10.32 18.60
C ARG A 5 -29.77 -9.46 18.77
N ASN A 6 -28.60 -10.05 18.54
CA ASN A 6 -27.33 -9.36 18.38
C ASN A 6 -27.36 -8.53 17.09
N SER A 7 -28.12 -7.43 17.12
CA SER A 7 -28.14 -6.44 16.05
C SER A 7 -26.87 -5.62 16.21
N ASN A 8 -25.76 -6.09 15.63
CA ASN A 8 -24.47 -5.41 15.74
C ASN A 8 -24.57 -4.04 15.05
N PRO A 9 -24.67 -2.92 15.79
CA PRO A 9 -24.98 -1.60 15.23
C PRO A 9 -23.91 -1.13 14.23
N VAL A 10 -22.71 -1.71 14.33
CA VAL A 10 -21.60 -1.53 13.38
C VAL A 10 -22.01 -1.89 11.96
N ILE A 11 -22.79 -2.96 11.76
CA ILE A 11 -23.22 -3.41 10.42
C ILE A 11 -24.19 -2.39 9.82
N GLY A 12 -25.10 -1.84 10.63
CA GLY A 12 -26.03 -0.79 10.20
C GLY A 12 -25.32 0.51 9.82
N VAL A 13 -24.35 0.94 10.62
CA VAL A 13 -23.55 2.14 10.34
C VAL A 13 -22.71 1.98 9.07
N VAL A 14 -22.12 0.80 8.86
CA VAL A 14 -21.37 0.48 7.63
C VAL A 14 -22.29 0.50 6.41
N LEU A 15 -23.50 -0.05 6.51
CA LEU A 15 -24.50 -0.02 5.44
C LEU A 15 -25.00 1.39 5.12
N VAL A 16 -25.20 2.24 6.14
CA VAL A 16 -25.61 3.64 5.94
C VAL A 16 -24.49 4.46 5.30
N ALA A 17 -23.24 4.28 5.75
CA ALA A 17 -22.09 4.93 5.14
C ALA A 17 -21.88 4.49 3.68
N LEU A 18 -22.03 3.20 3.39
CA LEU A 18 -22.00 2.67 2.02
C LEU A 18 -23.13 3.22 1.17
N GLY A 19 -24.35 3.26 1.70
CA GLY A 19 -25.51 3.83 1.01
C GLY A 19 -25.32 5.30 0.66
N LEU A 20 -24.83 6.11 1.60
CA LEU A 20 -24.52 7.52 1.35
C LEU A 20 -23.43 7.71 0.30
N LEU A 21 -22.41 6.86 0.30
CA LEU A 21 -21.31 6.90 -0.66
C LEU A 21 -21.79 6.57 -2.09
N PHE A 22 -22.67 5.57 -2.23
CA PHE A 22 -23.33 5.26 -3.51
C PHE A 22 -24.26 6.39 -3.99
N LEU A 23 -24.97 7.05 -3.07
CA LEU A 23 -25.93 8.11 -3.37
C LEU A 23 -25.24 9.41 -3.83
N VAL A 24 -24.12 9.76 -3.19
CA VAL A 24 -23.27 10.89 -3.63
C VAL A 24 -22.65 10.59 -4.99
N GLY A 25 -22.25 9.34 -5.23
CA GLY A 25 -21.73 8.93 -6.53
C GLY A 25 -22.74 9.11 -7.66
N GLN A 26 -23.98 8.69 -7.46
CA GLN A 26 -25.01 8.74 -8.50
C GLN A 26 -25.38 10.16 -8.95
N TRP A 27 -25.16 11.19 -8.13
CA TRP A 27 -25.51 12.57 -8.47
C TRP A 27 -24.54 13.19 -9.50
N PHE A 28 -23.28 12.74 -9.56
CA PHE A 28 -22.23 13.52 -10.23
C PHE A 28 -21.93 13.14 -11.70
N ASP A 29 -22.50 12.07 -12.26
CA ASP A 29 -22.20 11.58 -13.64
C ASP A 29 -20.69 11.43 -13.94
N PHE A 30 -19.90 11.23 -12.88
CA PHE A 30 -18.50 10.81 -12.95
C PHE A 30 -18.46 9.29 -13.10
N ASP A 31 -17.34 8.74 -13.55
CA ASP A 31 -17.05 7.30 -13.53
C ASP A 31 -16.89 6.81 -12.07
N VAL A 32 -17.99 6.86 -11.32
CA VAL A 32 -18.08 6.66 -9.88
C VAL A 32 -17.55 5.29 -9.50
N GLY A 33 -17.68 4.29 -10.38
CA GLY A 33 -17.10 2.97 -10.17
C GLY A 33 -15.58 3.02 -9.96
N SER A 34 -14.87 3.84 -10.73
CA SER A 34 -13.40 3.98 -10.64
C SER A 34 -12.95 4.66 -9.33
N PHE A 35 -13.76 5.57 -8.80
CA PHE A 35 -13.44 6.35 -7.60
C PHE A 35 -13.97 5.71 -6.31
N ALA A 36 -15.14 5.09 -6.39
CA ALA A 36 -15.80 4.41 -5.27
C ALA A 36 -15.05 3.13 -4.88
N TRP A 37 -14.45 2.42 -5.83
CA TRP A 37 -13.72 1.18 -5.54
C TRP A 37 -12.49 1.39 -4.63
N PRO A 38 -11.55 2.32 -4.92
CA PRO A 38 -10.45 2.64 -4.01
C PRO A 38 -10.93 3.16 -2.66
N LEU A 39 -12.00 3.97 -2.64
CA LEU A 39 -12.59 4.48 -1.40
C LEU A 39 -13.21 3.37 -0.57
N PHE A 40 -13.81 2.35 -1.18
CA PHE A 40 -14.34 1.17 -0.51
C PHE A 40 -13.23 0.35 0.17
N VAL A 41 -12.03 0.31 -0.39
CA VAL A 41 -10.85 -0.31 0.23
C VAL A 41 -10.24 0.62 1.30
N LEU A 42 -10.16 1.92 1.03
CA LEU A 42 -9.57 2.91 1.93
C LEU A 42 -10.39 3.11 3.22
N ALA A 43 -11.72 3.18 3.12
CA ALA A 43 -12.62 3.43 4.22
C ALA A 43 -12.44 2.47 5.41
N PRO A 44 -12.47 1.13 5.24
CA PRO A 44 -12.22 0.21 6.36
C PRO A 44 -10.78 0.33 6.88
N GLY A 45 -9.79 0.60 6.04
CA GLY A 45 -8.40 0.83 6.48
C GLY A 45 -8.29 2.04 7.42
N VAL A 46 -8.91 3.16 7.03
CA VAL A 46 -8.92 4.39 7.82
C VAL A 46 -9.69 4.19 9.12
N LEU A 47 -10.82 3.47 9.09
CA LEU A 47 -11.57 3.13 10.30
C LEU A 47 -10.76 2.26 11.27
N LEU A 48 -9.98 1.30 10.76
CA LEU A 48 -9.07 0.47 11.56
C LEU A 48 -7.94 1.31 12.18
N LEU A 49 -7.34 2.21 11.41
CA LEU A 49 -6.33 3.15 11.92
C LEU A 49 -6.91 4.11 12.97
N ALA A 50 -8.07 4.68 12.70
CA ALA A 50 -8.77 5.54 13.64
C ALA A 50 -9.12 4.77 14.93
N GLY A 51 -9.60 3.53 14.79
CA GLY A 51 -9.80 2.61 15.91
C GLY A 51 -8.53 2.37 16.71
N ALA A 52 -7.38 2.20 16.06
CA ALA A 52 -6.11 2.05 16.75
C ALA A 52 -5.61 3.33 17.45
N LEU A 53 -5.86 4.50 16.85
CA LEU A 53 -5.45 5.81 17.38
C LEU A 53 -6.38 6.40 18.45
N PHE A 54 -7.65 6.02 18.47
CA PHE A 54 -8.65 6.55 19.42
C PHE A 54 -9.18 5.48 20.38
N GLY A 55 -9.00 4.20 20.06
CA GLY A 55 -9.57 3.07 20.79
C GLY A 55 -8.73 2.52 21.93
N GLY A 56 -7.62 3.17 22.29
CA GLY A 56 -6.77 2.76 23.40
C GLY A 56 -5.92 1.51 23.12
N LYS A 57 -5.22 1.03 24.17
CA LYS A 57 -4.29 -0.12 24.11
C LYS A 57 -4.90 -1.41 23.56
N ASN A 58 -6.21 -1.60 23.67
CA ASN A 58 -6.90 -2.80 23.19
C ASN A 58 -7.03 -2.85 21.66
N LEU A 59 -7.04 -1.69 21.00
CA LEU A 59 -7.23 -1.58 19.55
C LEU A 59 -5.92 -1.27 18.81
N LEU A 60 -4.81 -1.07 19.54
CA LEU A 60 -3.46 -0.89 19.01
C LEU A 60 -3.02 -1.95 17.98
N PRO A 61 -3.32 -3.26 18.17
CA PRO A 61 -2.98 -4.29 17.18
C PRO A 61 -3.60 -4.05 15.79
N LEU A 62 -4.68 -3.25 15.70
CA LEU A 62 -5.33 -2.89 14.44
C LEU A 62 -4.56 -1.82 13.66
N ALA A 63 -3.54 -1.18 14.24
CA ALA A 63 -2.73 -0.17 13.56
C ALA A 63 -1.99 -0.75 12.34
N ILE A 64 -1.52 -1.99 12.43
CA ILE A 64 -0.79 -2.67 11.35
C ILE A 64 -1.73 -3.02 10.18
N PRO A 65 -2.83 -3.78 10.38
CA PRO A 65 -3.75 -4.04 9.27
C PRO A 65 -4.41 -2.77 8.75
N GLY A 66 -4.70 -1.80 9.63
CA GLY A 66 -5.22 -0.49 9.24
C GLY A 66 -4.25 0.29 8.35
N SER A 67 -2.94 0.28 8.65
CA SER A 67 -1.95 0.97 7.84
C SER A 67 -1.77 0.33 6.47
N ILE A 68 -1.72 -1.01 6.40
CA ILE A 68 -1.64 -1.75 5.14
C ILE A 68 -2.84 -1.40 4.23
N VAL A 69 -4.06 -1.53 4.76
CA VAL A 69 -5.29 -1.33 3.98
C VAL A 69 -5.43 0.13 3.57
N SER A 70 -5.10 1.07 4.47
CA SER A 70 -5.14 2.50 4.15
C SER A 70 -4.13 2.88 3.07
N THR A 71 -2.88 2.40 3.18
CA THR A 71 -1.86 2.66 2.15
C THR A 71 -2.24 2.05 0.81
N THR A 72 -2.80 0.83 0.81
CA THR A 72 -3.28 0.18 -0.41
C THR A 72 -4.41 0.98 -1.05
N GLY A 73 -5.39 1.42 -0.26
CA GLY A 73 -6.49 2.27 -0.74
C GLY A 73 -6.00 3.60 -1.32
N LEU A 74 -5.02 4.25 -0.68
CA LEU A 74 -4.39 5.48 -1.18
C LEU A 74 -3.64 5.27 -2.50
N ILE A 75 -2.90 4.16 -2.64
CA ILE A 75 -2.22 3.80 -3.89
C ILE A 75 -3.26 3.64 -5.01
N LEU A 76 -4.31 2.85 -4.78
CA LEU A 76 -5.37 2.62 -5.76
C LEU A 76 -6.11 3.91 -6.13
N PHE A 77 -6.31 4.80 -5.15
CA PHE A 77 -6.93 6.10 -5.37
C PHE A 77 -6.07 7.00 -6.27
N PHE A 78 -4.78 7.09 -5.99
CA PHE A 78 -3.83 7.82 -6.81
C PHE A 78 -3.72 7.25 -8.23
N GLN A 79 -3.74 5.92 -8.38
CA GLN A 79 -3.69 5.25 -9.67
C GLN A 79 -4.95 5.49 -10.50
N ASN A 80 -6.13 5.48 -9.89
CA ASN A 80 -7.37 5.83 -10.58
C ASN A 80 -7.40 7.30 -11.00
N LEU A 81 -6.88 8.21 -10.17
CA LEU A 81 -6.78 9.64 -10.50
C LEU A 81 -5.83 9.92 -11.68
N THR A 82 -4.68 9.25 -11.70
CA THR A 82 -3.63 9.50 -12.70
C THR A 82 -3.73 8.60 -13.92
N GLY A 83 -4.57 7.56 -13.87
CA GLY A 83 -4.63 6.49 -14.86
C GLY A 83 -3.40 5.57 -14.88
N ARG A 84 -2.42 5.76 -13.98
CA ARG A 84 -1.12 5.08 -14.00
C ARG A 84 -1.12 3.81 -13.14
N PHE A 85 -1.88 2.81 -13.55
CA PHE A 85 -1.88 1.49 -12.91
C PHE A 85 -0.54 0.76 -13.01
N GLU A 86 0.29 1.15 -13.98
CA GLU A 86 1.66 0.70 -14.17
C GLU A 86 2.56 0.91 -12.92
N THR A 87 2.24 1.91 -12.10
CA THR A 87 2.93 2.17 -10.83
C THR A 87 2.80 1.02 -9.82
N TRP A 88 1.83 0.10 -10.02
CA TRP A 88 1.66 -1.09 -9.18
C TRP A 88 2.92 -1.98 -9.16
N ALA A 89 3.74 -1.94 -10.21
CA ALA A 89 4.99 -2.71 -10.30
C ALA A 89 5.97 -2.42 -9.15
N TYR A 90 5.92 -1.20 -8.60
CA TYR A 90 6.80 -0.77 -7.51
C TYR A 90 6.03 -0.23 -6.29
N ALA A 91 4.76 0.18 -6.42
CA ALA A 91 3.98 0.75 -5.33
C ALA A 91 3.73 -0.23 -4.18
N TRP A 92 3.69 -1.55 -4.44
CA TRP A 92 3.55 -2.56 -3.37
C TRP A 92 4.69 -2.52 -2.34
N ALA A 93 5.86 -1.99 -2.70
CA ALA A 93 6.98 -1.81 -1.77
C ALA A 93 6.69 -0.76 -0.67
N LEU A 94 5.66 0.07 -0.85
CA LEU A 94 5.15 0.96 0.20
C LEU A 94 4.36 0.19 1.28
N ILE A 95 3.88 -1.03 1.00
CA ILE A 95 3.14 -1.84 1.98
C ILE A 95 4.05 -2.24 3.16
N PRO A 96 5.27 -2.76 2.97
CA PRO A 96 6.22 -2.94 4.08
C PRO A 96 6.50 -1.67 4.87
N ALA A 97 6.59 -0.52 4.21
CA ALA A 97 6.75 0.76 4.90
C ALA A 97 5.51 1.13 5.74
N ALA A 98 4.31 0.85 5.23
CA ALA A 98 3.05 1.02 5.95
C ALA A 98 2.97 0.09 7.17
N VAL A 99 3.42 -1.16 7.06
CA VAL A 99 3.55 -2.09 8.20
C VAL A 99 4.47 -1.49 9.26
N GLY A 100 5.64 -0.98 8.84
CA GLY A 100 6.57 -0.29 9.72
C GLY A 100 5.96 0.93 10.43
N ALA A 101 5.15 1.71 9.72
CA ALA A 101 4.41 2.84 10.29
C ALA A 101 3.37 2.37 11.33
N GLY A 102 2.64 1.28 11.07
CA GLY A 102 1.72 0.69 12.04
C GLY A 102 2.43 0.18 13.30
N MET A 103 3.60 -0.45 13.13
CA MET A 103 4.45 -0.88 14.26
C MET A 103 5.01 0.30 15.05
N PHE A 104 5.43 1.36 14.37
CA PHE A 104 5.93 2.58 14.99
C PHE A 104 4.86 3.27 15.84
N LEU A 105 3.62 3.37 15.31
CA LEU A 105 2.47 3.89 16.05
C LEU A 105 2.20 3.06 17.31
N MET A 106 2.24 1.72 17.19
CA MET A 106 2.07 0.82 18.33
C MET A 106 3.17 0.99 19.40
N GLY A 107 4.44 1.10 18.98
CA GLY A 107 5.58 1.29 19.88
C GLY A 107 5.56 2.63 20.61
N SER A 108 5.04 3.68 19.96
CA SER A 108 4.94 5.03 20.55
C SER A 108 3.97 5.11 21.74
N TRP A 109 2.96 4.24 21.79
CA TRP A 109 1.96 4.19 22.86
C TRP A 109 2.24 3.12 23.93
N GLY A 110 3.09 2.14 23.60
CA GLY A 110 3.41 0.99 24.45
C GLY A 110 4.67 1.12 25.31
N SER A 111 5.44 2.21 25.19
CA SER A 111 6.76 2.35 25.83
C SER A 111 7.74 1.22 25.43
N ASP A 112 7.66 0.75 24.18
CA ASP A 112 8.56 -0.27 23.62
C ASP A 112 9.50 0.38 22.59
N GLU A 113 10.62 0.94 23.06
CA GLU A 113 11.69 1.47 22.23
C GLU A 113 12.17 0.48 21.16
N ALA A 114 12.18 -0.83 21.46
CA ALA A 114 12.62 -1.86 20.52
C ALA A 114 11.61 -2.05 19.38
N GLY A 115 10.30 -1.91 19.65
CA GLY A 115 9.24 -1.90 18.64
C GLY A 115 9.33 -0.67 17.72
N ARG A 116 9.63 0.50 18.29
CA ARG A 116 9.80 1.77 17.56
C ARG A 116 10.99 1.72 16.59
N GLN A 117 12.14 1.21 17.03
CA GLN A 117 13.33 1.07 16.18
C GLN A 117 13.12 0.06 15.04
N ARG A 118 12.44 -1.06 15.33
CA ARG A 118 12.07 -2.07 14.31
C ARG A 118 11.11 -1.50 13.27
N GLY A 119 10.09 -0.75 13.69
CA GLY A 119 9.17 -0.06 12.78
C GLY A 119 9.89 0.94 11.87
N TRP A 120 10.82 1.72 12.41
CA TRP A 120 11.63 2.68 11.65
C TRP A 120 12.50 2.01 10.58
N ASN A 121 13.19 0.92 10.92
CA ASN A 121 13.99 0.16 9.97
C ASN A 121 13.11 -0.43 8.85
N LEU A 122 11.89 -0.86 9.16
CA LEU A 122 10.93 -1.36 8.17
C LEU A 122 10.43 -0.24 7.23
N ILE A 123 10.18 0.96 7.75
CA ILE A 123 9.85 2.14 6.93
C ILE A 123 10.97 2.44 5.95
N LEU A 124 12.21 2.52 6.44
CA LEU A 124 13.38 2.77 5.61
C LEU A 124 13.60 1.68 4.56
N THR A 125 13.42 0.41 4.95
CA THR A 125 13.57 -0.72 4.02
C THR A 125 12.49 -0.69 2.95
N GLY A 126 11.23 -0.45 3.32
CA GLY A 126 10.12 -0.36 2.37
C GLY A 126 10.25 0.83 1.42
N LEU A 127 10.65 2.01 1.93
CA LEU A 127 10.94 3.18 1.09
C LEU A 127 12.14 2.94 0.18
N GLY A 128 13.20 2.31 0.69
CA GLY A 128 14.36 1.93 -0.10
C GLY A 128 14.00 0.98 -1.23
N LEU A 129 13.17 -0.04 -0.96
CA LEU A 129 12.64 -0.94 -1.97
C LEU A 129 11.74 -0.21 -2.98
N PHE A 130 10.87 0.71 -2.51
CA PHE A 130 10.02 1.50 -3.40
C PHE A 130 10.85 2.36 -4.36
N VAL A 131 11.89 3.02 -3.88
CA VAL A 131 12.78 3.82 -4.74
C VAL A 131 13.58 2.90 -5.67
N ALA A 132 14.15 1.80 -5.16
CA ALA A 132 14.93 0.86 -5.96
C ALA A 132 14.09 0.24 -7.08
N PHE A 133 12.89 -0.27 -6.76
CA PHE A 133 11.98 -0.81 -7.75
C PHE A 133 11.41 0.29 -8.65
N GLY A 134 11.05 1.46 -8.11
CA GLY A 134 10.57 2.59 -8.91
C GLY A 134 11.58 3.01 -9.97
N VAL A 135 12.83 3.22 -9.58
CA VAL A 135 13.93 3.51 -10.52
C VAL A 135 14.15 2.35 -11.47
N PHE A 136 14.17 1.10 -10.99
CA PHE A 136 14.36 -0.06 -11.87
C PHE A 136 13.26 -0.16 -12.94
N PHE A 137 11.99 -0.14 -12.55
CA PHE A 137 10.87 -0.25 -13.50
C PHE A 137 10.73 0.98 -14.39
N GLU A 138 10.95 2.19 -13.86
CA GLU A 138 10.93 3.42 -14.65
C GLU A 138 12.03 3.42 -15.72
N PHE A 139 13.27 3.05 -15.37
CA PHE A 139 14.38 3.06 -16.31
C PHE A 139 14.38 1.86 -17.27
N PHE A 140 13.97 0.67 -16.82
CA PHE A 140 14.05 -0.56 -17.63
C PHE A 140 12.77 -0.86 -18.41
N ILE A 141 11.59 -0.56 -17.87
CA ILE A 141 10.30 -0.93 -18.46
C ILE A 141 9.60 0.29 -19.09
N PHE A 142 9.41 1.38 -18.34
CA PHE A 142 8.61 2.53 -18.80
C PHE A 142 9.41 3.56 -19.61
N GLY A 143 10.73 3.63 -19.42
CA GLY A 143 11.65 4.49 -20.17
C GLY A 143 11.88 4.08 -21.65
N GLY A 144 11.27 2.98 -22.08
CA GLY A 144 11.18 2.56 -23.49
C GLY A 144 12.55 2.38 -24.18
N ALA A 145 12.67 2.89 -25.41
CA ALA A 145 13.84 2.71 -26.27
C ALA A 145 15.16 3.24 -25.66
N ALA A 146 15.11 4.20 -24.73
CA ALA A 146 16.29 4.70 -24.04
C ALA A 146 16.85 3.68 -23.03
N GLY A 147 15.97 3.00 -22.28
CA GLY A 147 16.34 1.92 -21.37
C GLY A 147 16.92 0.72 -22.12
N LEU A 148 16.22 0.25 -23.16
CA LEU A 148 16.68 -0.88 -24.00
C LEU A 148 18.00 -0.58 -24.75
N ARG A 149 18.25 0.68 -25.17
CA ARG A 149 19.51 1.10 -25.79
C ARG A 149 20.71 1.04 -24.86
N VAL A 150 20.51 1.12 -23.54
CA VAL A 150 21.60 1.05 -22.54
C VAL A 150 21.71 -0.36 -21.95
N VAL A 151 20.58 -1.00 -21.67
CA VAL A 151 20.51 -2.33 -21.05
C VAL A 151 20.94 -3.42 -22.04
N GLY A 152 20.56 -3.32 -23.33
CA GLY A 152 20.97 -4.29 -24.35
C GLY A 152 22.49 -4.44 -24.46
N PRO A 153 23.25 -3.34 -24.65
CA PRO A 153 24.71 -3.38 -24.66
C PRO A 153 25.32 -3.87 -23.34
N LEU A 154 24.79 -3.46 -22.19
CA LEU A 154 25.30 -3.91 -20.89
C LEU A 154 25.11 -5.42 -20.66
N VAL A 155 23.95 -5.96 -21.04
CA VAL A 155 23.70 -7.41 -21.00
C VAL A 155 24.64 -8.12 -21.97
N LEU A 156 24.85 -7.62 -23.19
CA LEU A 156 25.81 -8.19 -24.14
C LEU A 156 27.25 -8.16 -23.62
N ILE A 157 27.68 -7.08 -22.98
CA ILE A 157 29.00 -6.97 -22.37
C ILE A 157 29.15 -7.96 -21.22
N ALA A 158 28.15 -8.04 -20.33
CA ALA A 158 28.15 -8.99 -19.22
C ALA A 158 28.16 -10.46 -19.70
N LEU A 159 27.37 -10.77 -20.74
CA LEU A 159 27.34 -12.09 -21.36
C LEU A 159 28.66 -12.42 -22.04
N GLY A 160 29.27 -11.46 -22.74
CA GLY A 160 30.58 -11.59 -23.36
C GLY A 160 31.68 -11.84 -22.33
N VAL A 161 31.70 -11.08 -21.24
CA VAL A 161 32.63 -11.28 -20.12
C VAL A 161 32.42 -12.65 -19.46
N TYR A 162 31.17 -13.05 -19.24
CA TYR A 162 30.84 -14.36 -18.67
C TYR A 162 31.29 -15.52 -19.56
N LEU A 163 31.11 -15.41 -20.88
CA LEU A 163 31.60 -16.42 -21.82
C LEU A 163 33.13 -16.47 -21.86
N LEU A 164 33.81 -15.32 -21.77
CA LEU A 164 35.26 -15.25 -21.74
C LEU A 164 35.86 -15.83 -20.45
N THR A 165 35.23 -15.63 -19.30
CA THR A 165 35.67 -16.24 -18.04
C THR A 165 35.35 -17.73 -17.99
N ARG A 166 34.26 -18.17 -18.63
CA ARG A 166 33.89 -19.58 -18.74
C ARG A 166 34.76 -20.39 -19.71
N GLN A 167 35.35 -19.76 -20.73
CA GLN A 167 36.29 -20.42 -21.66
C GLN A 167 37.72 -20.52 -21.13
N ARG A 168 38.04 -19.85 -20.01
CA ARG A 168 39.38 -19.82 -19.40
C ARG A 168 39.52 -20.72 -18.17
N GLY A 169 38.50 -21.48 -17.80
CA GLY A 169 38.54 -22.53 -16.78
C GLY A 169 38.19 -23.88 -17.41
#